data_AF-A0A3E0Q9Q6-F1
#
_entry.id   AF-A0A3E0Q9Q6-F1
#
_cell.length_a   1.000
_cell.length_b   1.000
_cell.length_c   1.000
_cell.angle_alpha   90.00
_cell.angle_beta   90.00
_cell.angle_gamma   90.00
#
_symmetry.space_group_name_H-M   'P 1'
#
loop_
_entity.id
_entity.type
_entity.pdbx_description
1 polymer ?
#
loop_
_entity_poly.entity_id
_entity_poly.type
_entity_poly.pdbx_seq_one_letter_code
_entity_poly.pdbx_strand_id
1 'polypeptide(L)'
;MRSVLTLTTAIALSIGAARTTEACPFCEAPSLTLTEQLNQSDVAALVQWVESKPLDREEGFPGSTTYEVVEVVHDASNTLEKGGQVTLKRDRAAQKGDLFLLLGTNGTTIEWSSPLEVTETAFQYMKQAPTRETAPVERLGYFLQFLEWQDPLIANDAYAEFANAPYKDIALLADEIPRESVRDWIMDPNTPPTRIGLYGLLLGLSGNEDDAQMMLDKILEPTQEFRLGINGVMSGYMLLTGEEGLAKIEDAKLRDEDAPFSETYAAMQSLRFMWTYAPERISKERLRQSMRILLERPELADLVVTDLARWHDWSVVDRLMDMYDEEEYSIPSIKRAIVRFFLVAEKVKPEDEEGPTPEAAEKAADYLAQLRENDPETVKQAERFFFVN
;
A
#
# COMPACT_ATOMS: atom_id res chain seq x y z
N MET A 1 -42.14 49.72 12.73
CA MET A 1 -41.68 48.34 12.98
C MET A 1 -41.46 47.66 11.64
N ARG A 2 -40.20 47.62 11.17
CA ARG A 2 -39.79 46.88 9.97
C ARG A 2 -39.21 45.54 10.44
N SER A 3 -39.89 44.44 10.13
CA SER A 3 -39.45 43.09 10.48
C SER A 3 -38.31 42.66 9.55
N VAL A 4 -37.20 42.28 10.16
CA VAL A 4 -36.01 41.73 9.51
C VAL A 4 -36.27 40.25 9.21
N LEU A 5 -36.18 39.86 7.94
CA LEU A 5 -36.16 38.47 7.51
C LEU A 5 -34.72 37.96 7.63
N THR A 6 -34.47 37.05 8.57
CA THR A 6 -33.16 36.41 8.75
C THR A 6 -33.08 35.19 7.82
N LEU A 7 -32.30 35.29 6.75
CA LEU A 7 -32.00 34.18 5.84
C LEU A 7 -30.98 33.26 6.52
N THR A 8 -31.38 32.04 6.87
CA THR A 8 -30.48 31.01 7.42
C THR A 8 -29.98 30.14 6.27
N THR A 9 -28.73 30.35 5.87
CA THR A 9 -28.06 29.53 4.85
C THR A 9 -27.61 28.23 5.48
N ALA A 10 -28.24 27.11 5.09
CA ALA A 10 -27.81 25.77 5.47
C ALA A 10 -26.52 25.44 4.71
N ILE A 11 -25.40 25.31 5.43
CA ILE A 11 -24.15 24.77 4.90
C ILE A 11 -24.28 23.25 4.98
N ALA A 12 -24.52 22.61 3.85
CA ALA A 12 -24.38 21.17 3.69
C ALA A 12 -22.89 20.85 3.61
N LEU A 13 -22.30 20.34 4.71
CA LEU A 13 -21.00 19.69 4.68
C LEU A 13 -21.17 18.33 3.98
N SER A 14 -20.74 18.23 2.74
CA SER A 14 -20.57 16.97 2.03
C SER A 14 -19.43 16.17 2.67
N ILE A 15 -19.81 15.14 3.42
CA ILE A 15 -18.90 14.11 3.94
C ILE A 15 -18.38 13.32 2.73
N GLY A 16 -17.17 13.62 2.30
CA GLY A 16 -16.44 12.78 1.36
C GLY A 16 -16.01 11.51 2.09
N ALA A 17 -16.61 10.37 1.75
CA ALA A 17 -16.01 9.09 2.06
C ALA A 17 -14.61 9.08 1.44
N ALA A 18 -13.57 9.01 2.28
CA ALA A 18 -12.22 8.72 1.81
C ALA A 18 -12.29 7.36 1.13
N ARG A 19 -12.34 7.33 -0.20
CA ARG A 19 -12.04 6.12 -0.96
C ARG A 19 -10.62 5.76 -0.56
N THR A 20 -10.46 4.69 0.22
CA THR A 20 -9.19 3.97 0.29
C THR A 20 -8.84 3.66 -1.15
N THR A 21 -7.87 4.39 -1.70
CA THR A 21 -7.28 4.06 -3.00
C THR A 21 -6.72 2.66 -2.84
N GLU A 22 -7.36 1.68 -3.47
CA GLU A 22 -6.95 0.28 -3.49
C GLU A 22 -5.63 0.19 -4.29
N ALA A 23 -4.53 0.62 -3.69
CA ALA A 23 -3.19 0.37 -4.18
C ALA A 23 -2.74 -1.04 -3.73
N CYS A 24 -1.63 -1.54 -4.28
CA CYS A 24 -1.09 -2.82 -3.88
C CYS A 24 -0.77 -2.78 -2.37
N PRO A 25 -1.28 -3.73 -1.56
CA PRO A 25 -1.14 -3.69 -0.11
C PRO A 25 0.30 -3.92 0.38
N PHE A 26 1.23 -4.25 -0.53
CA PHE A 26 2.61 -4.60 -0.24
C PHE A 26 3.63 -3.54 -0.69
N CYS A 27 3.21 -2.47 -1.35
CA CYS A 27 4.13 -1.52 -1.97
C CYS A 27 4.23 -0.18 -1.24
N GLU A 28 5.31 0.57 -1.51
CA GLU A 28 5.50 1.93 -0.97
C GLU A 28 4.40 2.90 -1.47
N ALA A 29 4.15 3.96 -0.70
CA ALA A 29 3.03 4.89 -0.91
C ALA A 29 2.95 5.45 -2.35
N PRO A 30 1.74 5.66 -2.89
CA PRO A 30 1.57 5.99 -4.30
C PRO A 30 2.25 7.31 -4.66
N SER A 31 3.13 7.24 -5.66
CA SER A 31 3.76 8.39 -6.31
C SER A 31 3.32 8.43 -7.78
N LEU A 32 3.40 9.62 -8.38
CA LEU A 32 3.06 9.80 -9.80
C LEU A 32 4.15 9.12 -10.64
N THR A 33 3.78 8.13 -11.43
CA THR A 33 4.73 7.37 -12.25
C THR A 33 5.26 8.24 -13.40
N LEU A 34 6.37 7.85 -14.02
CA LEU A 34 7.00 8.59 -15.12
C LEU A 34 6.07 8.67 -16.33
N THR A 35 5.35 7.58 -16.62
CA THR A 35 4.33 7.54 -17.67
C THR A 35 3.20 8.53 -17.39
N GLU A 36 2.79 8.65 -16.13
CA GLU A 36 1.75 9.59 -15.72
C GLU A 36 2.23 11.04 -15.78
N GLN A 37 3.45 11.30 -15.33
CA GLN A 37 4.09 12.61 -15.44
C GLN A 37 4.18 13.07 -16.89
N LEU A 38 4.61 12.19 -17.80
CA LEU A 38 4.70 12.49 -19.23
C LEU A 38 3.32 12.83 -19.81
N ASN A 39 2.32 11.96 -19.59
CA ASN A 39 0.97 12.12 -20.14
C ASN A 39 0.20 13.32 -19.55
N GLN A 40 0.50 13.74 -18.33
CA GLN A 40 -0.14 14.89 -17.68
C GLN A 40 0.53 16.23 -17.99
N SER A 41 1.70 16.22 -18.64
CA SER A 41 2.43 17.44 -18.96
C SER A 41 1.84 18.12 -20.20
N ASP A 42 1.59 19.43 -20.12
CA ASP A 42 1.14 20.22 -21.27
C ASP A 42 2.22 20.34 -22.35
N VAL A 43 3.48 20.33 -21.91
CA VAL A 43 4.66 20.40 -22.76
C VAL A 43 5.65 19.33 -22.32
N ALA A 44 6.12 18.52 -23.27
CA ALA A 44 7.12 17.49 -23.03
C ALA A 44 8.05 17.35 -24.24
N ALA A 45 9.36 17.31 -23.99
CA ALA A 45 10.35 17.16 -25.05
C ALA A 45 11.57 16.35 -24.58
N LEU A 46 12.08 15.49 -25.47
CA LEU A 46 13.41 14.94 -25.34
C LEU A 46 14.42 15.98 -25.81
N VAL A 47 15.40 16.26 -24.97
CA VAL A 47 16.45 17.23 -25.25
C VAL A 47 17.82 16.63 -24.97
N GLN A 48 18.86 17.17 -25.60
CA GLN A 48 20.25 16.86 -25.30
C GLN A 48 20.91 18.04 -24.60
N TRP A 49 21.74 17.76 -23.60
CA TRP A 49 22.50 18.79 -22.89
C TRP A 49 23.58 19.38 -23.80
N VAL A 50 23.70 20.72 -23.81
CA VAL A 50 24.65 21.45 -24.66
C VAL A 50 25.74 22.13 -23.84
N GLU A 51 25.33 22.98 -22.88
CA GLU A 51 26.23 23.69 -21.97
C GLU A 51 25.48 24.13 -20.70
N SER A 52 26.22 24.32 -19.59
CA SER A 52 25.72 25.01 -18.42
C SER A 52 26.64 26.15 -17.99
N LYS A 53 26.05 27.16 -17.36
CA LYS A 53 26.73 28.24 -16.65
C LYS A 53 26.46 28.04 -15.16
N PRO A 54 27.50 27.94 -14.33
CA PRO A 54 27.34 27.67 -12.91
C PRO A 54 26.63 28.81 -12.20
N LEU A 55 26.11 28.50 -11.02
CA LEU A 55 25.55 29.52 -10.13
C LEU A 55 26.62 30.56 -9.76
N ASP A 56 26.20 31.82 -9.70
CA ASP A 56 27.03 32.92 -9.17
C ASP A 56 26.23 33.63 -8.07
N ARG A 57 26.70 33.48 -6.82
CA ARG A 57 26.03 34.06 -5.65
C ARG A 57 26.29 35.55 -5.51
N GLU A 58 27.40 36.06 -6.04
CA GLU A 58 27.73 37.48 -5.97
C GLU A 58 26.87 38.29 -6.94
N GLU A 59 26.60 37.73 -8.12
CA GLU A 59 25.72 38.33 -9.13
C GLU A 59 24.23 37.99 -8.95
N GLY A 60 23.88 37.11 -7.99
CA GLY A 60 22.51 36.63 -7.80
C GLY A 60 22.00 35.79 -8.98
N PHE A 61 22.91 35.18 -9.74
CA PHE A 61 22.60 34.34 -10.90
C PHE A 61 22.41 32.88 -10.46
N PRO A 62 21.23 32.28 -10.66
CA PRO A 62 20.94 30.91 -10.22
C PRO A 62 21.64 29.83 -11.05
N GLY A 63 22.47 30.21 -12.01
CA GLY A 63 22.99 29.32 -13.05
C GLY A 63 22.01 29.19 -14.22
N SER A 64 22.48 28.63 -15.33
CA SER A 64 21.63 28.30 -16.47
C SER A 64 22.11 27.06 -17.18
N THR A 65 21.21 26.26 -17.71
CA THR A 65 21.55 25.11 -18.55
C THR A 65 20.80 25.22 -19.86
N THR A 66 21.52 25.08 -20.97
CA THR A 66 20.97 25.09 -22.32
C THR A 66 20.92 23.66 -22.86
N TYR A 67 19.76 23.32 -23.39
CA TYR A 67 19.48 22.06 -24.04
C TYR A 67 19.07 22.30 -25.49
N GLU A 68 19.30 21.33 -26.36
CA GLU A 68 18.81 21.30 -27.73
C GLU A 68 17.70 20.26 -27.86
N VAL A 69 16.59 20.63 -28.49
CA VAL A 69 15.41 19.76 -28.65
C VAL A 69 15.70 18.67 -29.68
N VAL A 70 15.71 17.42 -29.22
CA VAL A 70 15.88 16.23 -30.08
C VAL A 70 14.54 15.79 -30.65
N GLU A 71 13.50 15.78 -29.82
CA GLU A 71 12.15 15.38 -30.17
C GLU A 71 11.12 16.12 -29.31
N VAL A 72 10.03 16.59 -29.94
CA VAL A 72 8.87 17.16 -29.24
C VAL A 72 7.83 16.05 -29.05
N VAL A 73 7.41 15.83 -27.80
CA VAL A 73 6.40 14.81 -27.44
C VAL A 73 5.02 15.45 -27.32
N HIS A 74 4.92 16.50 -26.51
CA HIS A 74 3.73 17.34 -26.33
C HIS A 74 4.14 18.80 -26.41
N ASP A 75 3.36 19.66 -27.05
CA ASP A 75 3.62 21.09 -27.07
C ASP A 75 2.32 21.90 -27.18
N ALA A 76 1.62 22.05 -26.05
CA ALA A 76 0.45 22.93 -25.98
C ALA A 76 0.81 24.42 -26.17
N SER A 77 2.08 24.81 -25.98
CA SER A 77 2.54 26.18 -26.18
C SER A 77 2.81 26.55 -27.63
N ASN A 78 3.02 25.57 -28.52
CA ASN A 78 3.44 25.75 -29.91
C ASN A 78 4.74 26.57 -30.05
N THR A 79 5.67 26.40 -29.11
CA THR A 79 6.94 27.15 -29.08
C THR A 79 8.17 26.26 -29.26
N LEU A 80 8.00 24.94 -29.25
CA LEU A 80 9.10 24.00 -29.39
C LEU A 80 9.22 23.54 -30.85
N GLU A 81 10.47 23.47 -31.31
CA GLU A 81 10.80 22.89 -32.60
C GLU A 81 12.06 22.03 -32.46
N LYS A 82 12.14 20.96 -33.26
CA LYS A 82 13.32 20.09 -33.30
C LYS A 82 14.55 20.88 -33.74
N GLY A 83 15.65 20.73 -33.01
CA GLY A 83 16.89 21.51 -33.17
C GLY A 83 16.85 22.89 -32.50
N GLY A 84 15.69 23.31 -31.97
CA GLY A 84 15.56 24.52 -31.17
C GLY A 84 16.28 24.40 -29.83
N GLN A 85 16.54 25.53 -29.17
CA GLN A 85 17.19 25.56 -27.86
C GLN A 85 16.23 25.94 -26.75
N VAL A 86 16.35 25.25 -25.61
CA VAL A 86 15.65 25.56 -24.37
C VAL A 86 16.68 25.85 -23.29
N THR A 87 16.66 27.05 -22.72
CA THR A 87 17.54 27.43 -21.61
C THR A 87 16.74 27.54 -20.32
N LEU A 88 17.09 26.71 -19.33
CA LEU A 88 16.51 26.75 -18.00
C LEU A 88 17.41 27.55 -17.06
N LYS A 89 16.83 28.42 -16.23
CA LYS A 89 17.54 29.25 -15.23
C LYS A 89 17.90 28.44 -13.97
N ARG A 90 18.64 27.37 -14.17
CA ARG A 90 19.22 26.52 -13.13
C ARG A 90 20.47 25.84 -13.68
N ASP A 91 21.50 25.74 -12.86
CA ASP A 91 22.67 24.93 -13.19
C ASP A 91 22.35 23.43 -13.06
N ARG A 92 22.78 22.65 -14.06
CA ARG A 92 22.69 21.19 -14.10
C ARG A 92 23.95 20.69 -14.79
N ALA A 93 24.84 20.07 -14.02
CA ALA A 93 26.03 19.43 -14.54
C ALA A 93 25.67 18.14 -15.29
N ALA A 94 26.17 18.00 -16.51
CA ALA A 94 26.08 16.81 -17.35
C ALA A 94 27.16 16.88 -18.46
N GLN A 95 27.22 15.88 -19.33
CA GLN A 95 28.07 15.87 -20.51
C GLN A 95 27.29 16.29 -21.75
N LYS A 96 28.01 16.82 -22.74
CA LYS A 96 27.42 17.18 -24.03
C LYS A 96 26.87 15.93 -24.72
N GLY A 97 25.58 15.97 -25.05
CA GLY A 97 24.86 14.85 -25.66
C GLY A 97 24.06 14.00 -24.67
N ASP A 98 24.23 14.19 -23.37
CA ASP A 98 23.40 13.50 -22.37
C ASP A 98 21.93 13.88 -22.57
N LEU A 99 21.06 12.87 -22.53
CA LEU A 99 19.64 13.04 -22.82
C LEU A 99 18.84 13.36 -21.55
N PHE A 100 17.91 14.30 -21.70
CA PHE A 100 16.99 14.71 -20.66
C PHE A 100 15.57 14.76 -21.21
N LEU A 101 14.60 14.38 -20.38
CA LEU A 101 13.20 14.66 -20.59
C LEU A 101 12.84 15.94 -19.85
N LEU A 102 12.37 16.94 -20.60
CA LEU A 102 11.78 18.15 -20.05
C LEU A 102 10.27 17.99 -20.00
N LEU A 103 9.69 18.24 -18.84
CA LEU A 103 8.25 18.24 -18.60
C LEU A 103 7.83 19.61 -18.10
N GLY A 104 6.73 20.15 -18.60
CA GLY A 104 6.28 21.50 -18.26
C GLY A 104 4.76 21.67 -18.31
N THR A 105 4.30 22.64 -17.51
CA THR A 105 2.91 23.10 -17.48
C THR A 105 2.79 24.41 -18.25
N ASN A 106 1.76 24.53 -19.09
CA ASN A 106 1.57 25.68 -19.97
C ASN A 106 0.71 26.76 -19.30
N GLY A 107 1.36 27.82 -18.80
CA GLY A 107 0.70 29.02 -18.28
C GLY A 107 0.87 30.22 -19.21
N THR A 108 1.16 31.40 -18.64
CA THR A 108 1.61 32.58 -19.42
C THR A 108 2.97 32.32 -20.09
N THR A 109 3.80 31.53 -19.43
CA THR A 109 5.05 30.95 -19.93
C THR A 109 5.09 29.49 -19.48
N ILE A 110 5.90 28.66 -20.14
CA ILE A 110 6.08 27.26 -19.71
C ILE A 110 6.79 27.22 -18.36
N GLU A 111 6.17 26.58 -17.39
CA GLU A 111 6.78 26.28 -16.10
C GLU A 111 7.38 24.87 -16.13
N TRP A 112 8.71 24.79 -16.28
CA TRP A 112 9.43 23.53 -16.39
C TRP A 112 9.67 22.87 -15.03
N SER A 113 9.38 21.58 -14.93
CA SER A 113 9.83 20.74 -13.81
C SER A 113 11.35 20.55 -13.85
N SER A 114 11.90 19.82 -12.88
CA SER A 114 13.31 19.44 -12.91
C SER A 114 13.59 18.50 -14.09
N PRO A 115 14.58 18.80 -14.95
CA PRO A 115 14.96 17.90 -16.04
C PRO A 115 15.26 16.50 -15.51
N LEU A 116 14.59 15.51 -16.10
CA LEU A 116 14.81 14.11 -15.79
C LEU A 116 15.86 13.57 -16.75
N GLU A 117 16.99 13.11 -16.23
CA GLU A 117 17.99 12.43 -17.04
C GLU A 117 17.46 11.07 -17.50
N VAL A 118 17.58 10.77 -18.79
CA VAL A 118 17.02 9.55 -19.39
C VAL A 118 18.00 8.93 -20.37
N THR A 119 17.94 7.61 -20.53
CA THR A 119 18.54 6.93 -21.68
C THR A 119 17.57 6.99 -22.86
N GLU A 120 18.06 6.71 -24.08
CA GLU A 120 17.18 6.55 -25.24
C GLU A 120 16.16 5.41 -25.02
N THR A 121 16.59 4.32 -24.38
CA THR A 121 15.72 3.20 -24.01
C THR A 121 14.63 3.63 -23.03
N ALA A 122 14.97 4.38 -21.98
CA ALA A 122 13.99 4.87 -21.01
C ALA A 122 12.98 5.82 -21.66
N PHE A 123 13.44 6.71 -22.54
CA PHE A 123 12.55 7.59 -23.28
C PHE A 123 11.57 6.81 -24.17
N GLN A 124 12.04 5.81 -24.91
CA GLN A 124 11.17 4.98 -25.75
C GLN A 124 10.17 4.18 -24.91
N TYR A 125 10.60 3.63 -23.77
CA TYR A 125 9.72 2.97 -22.81
C TYR A 125 8.61 3.90 -22.33
N MET A 126 8.92 5.14 -21.93
CA MET A 126 7.91 6.09 -21.46
C MET A 126 6.94 6.49 -22.57
N LYS A 127 7.43 6.65 -23.80
CA LYS A 127 6.62 7.04 -24.95
C LYS A 127 5.68 5.92 -25.42
N GLN A 128 6.10 4.66 -25.27
CA GLN A 128 5.31 3.49 -25.66
C GLN A 128 4.37 3.02 -24.54
N ALA A 129 4.55 3.53 -23.32
CA ALA A 129 3.76 3.11 -22.18
C ALA A 129 2.27 3.44 -22.35
N PRO A 130 1.36 2.48 -22.07
CA PRO A 130 -0.07 2.69 -22.18
C PRO A 130 -0.58 3.76 -21.18
N THR A 131 -1.56 4.54 -21.63
CA THR A 131 -2.18 5.57 -20.77
C THR A 131 -3.01 4.95 -19.65
N ARG A 132 -3.35 5.73 -18.62
CA ARG A 132 -4.25 5.29 -17.52
C ARG A 132 -5.65 4.88 -17.97
N GLU A 133 -6.08 5.28 -19.17
CA GLU A 133 -7.39 4.91 -19.72
C GLU A 133 -7.38 3.51 -20.37
N THR A 134 -6.18 2.95 -20.61
CA THR A 134 -6.00 1.59 -21.11
C THR A 134 -6.54 0.58 -20.11
N ALA A 135 -7.11 -0.53 -20.60
CA ALA A 135 -7.66 -1.57 -19.75
C ALA A 135 -6.57 -2.10 -18.77
N PRO A 136 -6.89 -2.36 -17.49
CA PRO A 136 -5.87 -2.67 -16.48
C PRO A 136 -4.94 -3.84 -16.84
N VAL A 137 -5.47 -4.91 -17.43
CA VAL A 137 -4.69 -6.09 -17.85
C VAL A 137 -3.68 -5.73 -18.93
N GLU A 138 -4.14 -5.08 -20.01
CA GLU A 138 -3.26 -4.64 -21.10
C GLU A 138 -2.20 -3.66 -20.58
N ARG A 139 -2.61 -2.74 -19.70
CA ARG A 139 -1.73 -1.75 -19.11
C ARG A 139 -0.64 -2.39 -18.25
N LEU A 140 -1.03 -3.23 -17.29
CA LEU A 140 -0.08 -3.91 -16.40
C LEU A 140 0.76 -4.95 -17.14
N GLY A 141 0.23 -5.57 -18.21
CA GLY A 141 0.96 -6.53 -19.03
C GLY A 141 2.12 -5.89 -19.79
N TYR A 142 2.00 -4.61 -20.13
CA TYR A 142 3.15 -3.82 -20.59
C TYR A 142 4.22 -3.70 -19.50
N PHE A 143 3.86 -3.18 -18.31
CA PHE A 143 4.82 -2.93 -17.22
C PHE A 143 5.44 -4.21 -16.64
N LEU A 144 4.73 -5.33 -16.71
CA LEU A 144 5.19 -6.64 -16.24
C LEU A 144 6.52 -7.06 -16.89
N GLN A 145 6.72 -6.69 -18.15
CA GLN A 145 7.92 -6.99 -18.93
C GLN A 145 9.17 -6.23 -18.44
N PHE A 146 8.97 -5.22 -17.60
CA PHE A 146 10.00 -4.25 -17.22
C PHE A 146 10.36 -4.26 -15.73
N LEU A 147 9.74 -5.11 -14.90
CA LEU A 147 9.91 -5.11 -13.43
C LEU A 147 11.38 -5.22 -12.98
N GLU A 148 12.22 -5.99 -13.67
CA GLU A 148 13.66 -6.15 -13.38
C GLU A 148 14.50 -5.77 -14.62
N TRP A 149 14.08 -4.73 -15.33
CA TRP A 149 14.83 -4.23 -16.48
C TRP A 149 16.18 -3.64 -16.06
N GLN A 150 17.20 -3.76 -16.93
CA GLN A 150 18.58 -3.35 -16.62
C GLN A 150 18.73 -1.84 -16.34
N ASP A 151 17.89 -1.02 -16.98
CA ASP A 151 17.81 0.42 -16.69
C ASP A 151 16.96 0.63 -15.42
N PRO A 152 17.54 1.12 -14.31
CA PRO A 152 16.83 1.29 -13.06
C PRO A 152 15.65 2.25 -13.14
N LEU A 153 15.70 3.24 -14.06
CA LEU A 153 14.60 4.19 -14.22
C LEU A 153 13.34 3.47 -14.73
N ILE A 154 13.52 2.56 -15.70
CA ILE A 154 12.46 1.72 -16.25
C ILE A 154 11.94 0.74 -15.20
N ALA A 155 12.83 0.02 -14.52
CA ALA A 155 12.44 -0.98 -13.53
C ALA A 155 11.70 -0.39 -12.34
N ASN A 156 12.14 0.77 -11.85
CA ASN A 156 11.48 1.47 -10.74
C ASN A 156 10.10 2.01 -11.15
N ASP A 157 9.96 2.52 -12.37
CA ASP A 157 8.67 2.98 -12.89
C ASP A 157 7.69 1.81 -13.03
N ALA A 158 8.10 0.72 -13.68
CA ALA A 158 7.28 -0.48 -13.83
C ALA A 158 6.85 -1.05 -12.47
N TYR A 159 7.76 -1.06 -11.48
CA TYR A 159 7.42 -1.43 -10.12
C TYR A 159 6.37 -0.50 -9.49
N ALA A 160 6.54 0.82 -9.64
CA ALA A 160 5.59 1.81 -9.13
C ALA A 160 4.18 1.66 -9.76
N GLU A 161 4.11 1.22 -11.01
CA GLU A 161 2.84 0.93 -11.69
C GLU A 161 2.09 -0.24 -11.05
N PHE A 162 2.80 -1.30 -10.67
CA PHE A 162 2.21 -2.39 -9.88
C PHE A 162 1.90 -1.96 -8.45
N ALA A 163 2.75 -1.13 -7.84
CA ALA A 163 2.52 -0.59 -6.51
C ALA A 163 1.22 0.18 -6.40
N ASN A 164 0.88 0.95 -7.43
CA ASN A 164 -0.34 1.74 -7.50
C ASN A 164 -1.57 0.93 -7.91
N ALA A 165 -1.40 -0.30 -8.40
CA ALA A 165 -2.48 -1.09 -8.97
C ALA A 165 -3.33 -1.82 -7.91
N PRO A 166 -4.67 -1.84 -8.08
CA PRO A 166 -5.54 -2.68 -7.26
C PRO A 166 -5.24 -4.17 -7.40
N TYR A 167 -5.31 -4.92 -6.30
CA TYR A 167 -5.12 -6.38 -6.31
C TYR A 167 -5.99 -7.08 -7.37
N LYS A 168 -7.27 -6.69 -7.48
CA LYS A 168 -8.20 -7.28 -8.47
C LYS A 168 -7.71 -7.17 -9.91
N ASP A 169 -6.96 -6.11 -10.22
CA ASP A 169 -6.43 -5.88 -11.56
C ASP A 169 -5.15 -6.69 -11.77
N ILE A 170 -4.27 -6.74 -10.76
CA ILE A 170 -3.06 -7.60 -10.76
C ILE A 170 -3.44 -9.09 -10.90
N ALA A 171 -4.48 -9.53 -10.19
CA ALA A 171 -4.93 -10.92 -10.20
C ALA A 171 -5.36 -11.40 -11.60
N LEU A 172 -5.82 -10.50 -12.47
CA LEU A 172 -6.19 -10.82 -13.84
C LEU A 172 -4.98 -11.15 -14.74
N LEU A 173 -3.76 -10.80 -14.31
CA LEU A 173 -2.52 -11.12 -15.03
C LEU A 173 -1.94 -12.50 -14.69
N ALA A 174 -2.63 -13.32 -13.89
CA ALA A 174 -2.11 -14.60 -13.41
C ALA A 174 -1.45 -15.45 -14.51
N ASP A 175 -2.08 -15.53 -15.69
CA ASP A 175 -1.59 -16.30 -16.84
C ASP A 175 -0.45 -15.63 -17.63
N GLU A 176 -0.23 -14.32 -17.44
CA GLU A 176 0.82 -13.53 -18.11
C GLU A 176 2.09 -13.39 -17.25
N ILE A 177 2.01 -13.66 -15.95
CA ILE A 177 3.14 -13.52 -15.02
C ILE A 177 4.28 -14.48 -15.43
N PRO A 178 5.52 -13.98 -15.60
CA PRO A 178 6.67 -14.80 -15.93
C PRO A 178 7.13 -15.58 -14.69
N ARG A 179 6.39 -16.64 -14.36
CA ARG A 179 6.54 -17.46 -13.14
C ARG A 179 7.99 -17.79 -12.80
N GLU A 180 8.75 -18.32 -13.76
CA GLU A 180 10.16 -18.71 -13.55
C GLU A 180 11.03 -17.49 -13.16
N SER A 181 10.86 -16.36 -13.84
CA SER A 181 11.59 -15.13 -13.52
C SER A 181 11.22 -14.59 -12.15
N VAL A 182 9.94 -14.57 -11.79
CA VAL A 182 9.49 -14.12 -10.46
C VAL A 182 10.04 -15.01 -9.36
N ARG A 183 10.08 -16.33 -9.59
CA ARG A 183 10.69 -17.30 -8.68
C ARG A 183 12.18 -16.99 -8.47
N ASP A 184 12.91 -16.72 -9.55
CA ASP A 184 14.33 -16.37 -9.47
C ASP A 184 14.55 -15.06 -8.72
N TRP A 185 13.73 -14.03 -8.95
CA TRP A 185 13.83 -12.73 -8.26
C TRP A 185 13.57 -12.83 -6.76
N ILE A 186 12.70 -13.74 -6.29
CA ILE A 186 12.49 -13.95 -4.84
C ILE A 186 13.73 -14.56 -4.16
N MET A 187 14.51 -15.33 -4.91
CA MET A 187 15.67 -16.06 -4.42
C MET A 187 17.00 -15.33 -4.66
N ASP A 188 17.04 -14.34 -5.55
CA ASP A 188 18.24 -13.55 -5.81
C ASP A 188 18.54 -12.60 -4.63
N PRO A 189 19.71 -12.73 -3.96
CA PRO A 189 20.09 -11.82 -2.89
C PRO A 189 20.31 -10.37 -3.34
N ASN A 190 20.38 -10.09 -4.65
CA ASN A 190 20.52 -8.75 -5.20
C ASN A 190 19.18 -8.07 -5.50
N THR A 191 18.06 -8.81 -5.47
CA THR A 191 16.75 -8.20 -5.65
C THR A 191 16.45 -7.24 -4.49
N PRO A 192 16.07 -5.98 -4.77
CA PRO A 192 15.77 -5.01 -3.73
C PRO A 192 14.71 -5.55 -2.74
N PRO A 193 14.96 -5.52 -1.41
CA PRO A 193 14.02 -6.06 -0.42
C PRO A 193 12.61 -5.44 -0.50
N THR A 194 12.51 -4.19 -0.95
CA THR A 194 11.23 -3.49 -1.15
C THR A 194 10.33 -4.15 -2.20
N ARG A 195 10.89 -4.96 -3.11
CA ARG A 195 10.15 -5.61 -4.22
C ARG A 195 9.66 -7.02 -3.88
N ILE A 196 10.26 -7.65 -2.88
CA ILE A 196 10.01 -9.06 -2.50
C ILE A 196 8.53 -9.30 -2.18
N GLY A 197 7.84 -8.33 -1.57
CA GLY A 197 6.42 -8.46 -1.26
C GLY A 197 5.55 -8.59 -2.51
N LEU A 198 5.79 -7.75 -3.53
CA LEU A 198 5.09 -7.84 -4.81
C LEU A 198 5.42 -9.17 -5.52
N TYR A 199 6.69 -9.59 -5.53
CA TYR A 199 7.07 -10.84 -6.20
C TYR A 199 6.47 -12.06 -5.52
N GLY A 200 6.41 -12.07 -4.19
CA GLY A 200 5.66 -13.07 -3.43
C GLY A 200 4.19 -13.14 -3.87
N LEU A 201 3.52 -12.00 -4.03
CA LEU A 201 2.15 -11.95 -4.54
C LEU A 201 2.03 -12.48 -5.98
N LEU A 202 2.89 -12.04 -6.90
CA LEU A 202 2.86 -12.45 -8.31
C LEU A 202 3.08 -13.97 -8.46
N LEU A 203 4.02 -14.53 -7.70
CA LEU A 203 4.26 -15.97 -7.71
C LEU A 203 3.12 -16.73 -7.02
N GLY A 204 2.45 -16.14 -6.04
CA GLY A 204 1.22 -16.71 -5.45
C GLY A 204 0.04 -16.80 -6.42
N LEU A 205 -0.02 -15.92 -7.41
CA LEU A 205 -1.07 -15.90 -8.44
C LEU A 205 -0.80 -16.86 -9.61
N SER A 206 0.47 -17.13 -9.91
CA SER A 206 0.91 -17.85 -11.12
C SER A 206 1.66 -19.16 -10.86
N GLY A 207 2.02 -19.41 -9.60
CA GLY A 207 2.87 -20.52 -9.19
C GLY A 207 2.16 -21.87 -9.08
N ASN A 208 2.94 -22.88 -8.70
CA ASN A 208 2.47 -24.24 -8.43
C ASN A 208 2.98 -24.76 -7.07
N GLU A 209 2.84 -26.06 -6.82
CA GLU A 209 3.30 -26.73 -5.60
C GLU A 209 4.82 -26.60 -5.35
N ASP A 210 5.65 -26.60 -6.41
CA ASP A 210 7.10 -26.43 -6.28
C ASP A 210 7.48 -24.99 -5.85
N ASP A 211 6.66 -24.01 -6.22
CA ASP A 211 6.79 -22.62 -5.76
C ASP A 211 6.31 -22.46 -4.33
N ALA A 212 5.20 -23.10 -3.99
CA ALA A 212 4.73 -23.13 -2.61
C ALA A 212 5.79 -23.71 -1.66
N GLN A 213 6.45 -24.82 -2.05
CA GLN A 213 7.52 -25.40 -1.23
C GLN A 213 8.72 -24.46 -1.10
N MET A 214 9.15 -23.81 -2.20
CA MET A 214 10.26 -22.84 -2.14
C MET A 214 9.91 -21.64 -1.26
N MET A 215 8.70 -21.10 -1.39
CA MET A 215 8.24 -20.01 -0.55
C MET A 215 8.21 -20.42 0.91
N LEU A 216 7.75 -21.64 1.21
CA LEU A 216 7.75 -22.18 2.56
C LEU A 216 9.17 -22.27 3.13
N ASP A 217 10.12 -22.82 2.36
CA ASP A 217 11.52 -22.91 2.77
C ASP A 217 12.07 -21.52 3.11
N LYS A 218 11.82 -20.52 2.25
CA LYS A 218 12.19 -19.13 2.50
C LYS A 218 11.50 -18.56 3.75
N ILE A 219 10.21 -18.81 3.95
CA ILE A 219 9.45 -18.33 5.12
C ILE A 219 10.02 -18.90 6.42
N LEU A 220 10.43 -20.19 6.41
CA LEU A 220 10.94 -20.92 7.56
C LEU A 220 12.43 -20.68 7.84
N GLU A 221 13.15 -19.96 6.98
CA GLU A 221 14.53 -19.55 7.24
C GLU A 221 14.66 -18.89 8.63
N PRO A 222 15.50 -19.44 9.53
CA PRO A 222 15.72 -18.85 10.84
C PRO A 222 16.35 -17.47 10.69
N THR A 223 15.70 -16.46 11.27
CA THR A 223 16.18 -15.08 11.23
C THR A 223 15.81 -14.36 12.52
N GLN A 224 16.60 -13.35 12.86
CA GLN A 224 16.27 -12.33 13.86
C GLN A 224 16.20 -10.94 13.21
N GLU A 225 16.52 -10.86 11.92
CA GLU A 225 16.53 -9.62 11.15
C GLU A 225 15.15 -9.36 10.55
N PHE A 226 14.81 -8.08 10.42
CA PHE A 226 13.62 -7.64 9.74
C PHE A 226 13.72 -7.95 8.23
N ARG A 227 12.81 -8.79 7.72
CA ARG A 227 12.71 -9.12 6.30
C ARG A 227 11.59 -8.33 5.63
N LEU A 228 11.97 -7.26 4.95
CA LEU A 228 11.02 -6.43 4.20
C LEU A 228 10.33 -7.27 3.11
N GLY A 229 9.01 -7.14 2.99
CA GLY A 229 8.21 -7.85 1.98
C GLY A 229 7.90 -9.32 2.28
N ILE A 230 8.35 -9.88 3.41
CA ILE A 230 8.11 -11.30 3.72
C ILE A 230 6.61 -11.65 3.86
N ASN A 231 5.78 -10.70 4.28
CA ASN A 231 4.33 -10.81 4.30
C ASN A 231 3.73 -11.07 2.90
N GLY A 232 4.30 -10.50 1.85
CA GLY A 232 3.86 -10.79 0.47
C GLY A 232 4.19 -12.21 0.04
N VAL A 233 5.34 -12.75 0.48
CA VAL A 233 5.71 -14.17 0.27
C VAL A 233 4.80 -15.10 1.05
N MET A 234 4.51 -14.81 2.32
CA MET A 234 3.55 -15.58 3.12
C MET A 234 2.13 -15.55 2.52
N SER A 235 1.70 -14.40 2.02
CA SER A 235 0.41 -14.24 1.33
C SER A 235 0.37 -15.04 0.03
N GLY A 236 1.42 -14.97 -0.80
CA GLY A 236 1.54 -15.75 -2.02
C GLY A 236 1.54 -17.26 -1.77
N TYR A 237 2.25 -17.70 -0.73
CA TYR A 237 2.23 -19.09 -0.29
C TYR A 237 0.81 -19.56 0.07
N MET A 238 0.06 -18.76 0.83
CA MET A 238 -1.33 -19.08 1.19
C MET A 238 -2.31 -19.00 0.01
N LEU A 239 -2.05 -18.17 -1.01
CA LEU A 239 -2.85 -18.18 -2.25
C LEU A 239 -2.73 -19.52 -2.99
N LEU A 240 -1.53 -20.12 -2.99
CA LEU A 240 -1.27 -21.41 -3.62
C LEU A 240 -1.80 -22.60 -2.82
N THR A 241 -1.78 -22.52 -1.48
CA THR A 241 -1.97 -23.68 -0.60
C THR A 241 -3.22 -23.65 0.27
N GLY A 242 -3.90 -22.51 0.38
CA GLY A 242 -5.11 -22.35 1.20
C GLY A 242 -4.90 -22.68 2.67
N GLU A 243 -5.85 -23.41 3.26
CA GLU A 243 -5.86 -23.72 4.70
C GLU A 243 -4.69 -24.60 5.15
N GLU A 244 -4.15 -25.45 4.29
CA GLU A 244 -2.99 -26.30 4.61
C GLU A 244 -1.73 -25.45 4.82
N GLY A 245 -1.50 -24.46 3.96
CA GLY A 245 -0.38 -23.54 4.14
C GLY A 245 -0.58 -22.61 5.32
N LEU A 246 -1.80 -22.14 5.55
CA LEU A 246 -2.12 -21.36 6.74
C LEU A 246 -1.70 -22.10 8.02
N ALA A 247 -1.98 -23.39 8.15
CA ALA A 247 -1.56 -24.17 9.32
C ALA A 247 -0.03 -24.13 9.54
N LYS A 248 0.77 -24.16 8.47
CA LYS A 248 2.24 -24.02 8.55
C LYS A 248 2.67 -22.65 9.04
N ILE A 249 2.00 -21.59 8.57
CA ILE A 249 2.26 -20.21 9.02
C ILE A 249 1.88 -20.06 10.50
N GLU A 250 0.76 -20.63 10.93
CA GLU A 250 0.36 -20.60 12.33
C GLU A 250 1.41 -21.22 13.24
N ASP A 251 1.87 -22.43 12.90
CA ASP A 251 2.85 -23.16 13.70
C ASP A 251 4.18 -22.39 13.80
N ALA A 252 4.67 -21.88 12.67
CA ALA A 252 6.00 -21.28 12.60
C ALA A 252 6.05 -19.80 12.98
N LYS A 253 4.94 -19.06 12.89
CA LYS A 253 4.95 -17.58 12.99
C LYS A 253 3.93 -17.02 13.96
N LEU A 254 2.92 -17.77 14.38
CA LEU A 254 1.94 -17.30 15.37
C LEU A 254 2.15 -17.98 16.73
N ARG A 255 2.19 -19.32 16.74
CA ARG A 255 2.32 -20.15 17.95
C ARG A 255 3.75 -20.25 18.48
N ASP A 256 4.75 -20.16 17.62
CA ASP A 256 6.15 -20.26 18.04
C ASP A 256 6.59 -19.01 18.82
N GLU A 257 6.63 -19.10 20.16
CA GLU A 257 6.98 -18.01 21.08
C GLU A 257 8.31 -17.32 20.74
N ASP A 258 9.26 -18.06 20.14
CA ASP A 258 10.59 -17.56 19.76
C ASP A 258 10.60 -16.81 18.41
N ALA A 259 9.49 -16.84 17.66
CA ALA A 259 9.37 -16.10 16.40
C ALA A 259 9.53 -14.58 16.63
N PRO A 260 10.41 -13.90 15.87
CA PRO A 260 10.60 -12.47 16.02
C PRO A 260 9.31 -11.69 15.81
N PHE A 261 9.10 -10.62 16.58
CA PHE A 261 7.93 -9.74 16.43
C PHE A 261 7.65 -9.34 14.98
N SER A 262 8.70 -9.00 14.21
CA SER A 262 8.55 -8.61 12.80
C SER A 262 7.97 -9.72 11.92
N GLU A 263 8.30 -10.98 12.21
CA GLU A 263 7.83 -12.16 11.49
C GLU A 263 6.37 -12.46 11.85
N THR A 264 6.04 -12.40 13.14
CA THR A 264 4.66 -12.55 13.65
C THR A 264 3.76 -11.44 13.11
N TYR A 265 4.24 -10.19 13.09
CA TYR A 265 3.55 -9.04 12.53
C TYR A 265 3.34 -9.18 11.01
N ALA A 266 4.33 -9.69 10.27
CA ALA A 266 4.20 -9.98 8.85
C ALA A 266 3.17 -11.10 8.57
N ALA A 267 3.14 -12.14 9.39
CA ALA A 267 2.12 -13.18 9.31
C ALA A 267 0.71 -12.62 9.57
N MET A 268 0.54 -11.76 10.59
CA MET A 268 -0.72 -11.06 10.85
C MET A 268 -1.17 -10.20 9.65
N GLN A 269 -0.24 -9.47 9.01
CA GLN A 269 -0.55 -8.73 7.78
C GLN A 269 -1.01 -9.65 6.65
N SER A 270 -0.43 -10.84 6.55
CA SER A 270 -0.81 -11.83 5.56
C SER A 270 -2.22 -12.36 5.81
N LEU A 271 -2.63 -12.55 7.08
CA LEU A 271 -4.03 -12.87 7.43
C LEU A 271 -5.00 -11.76 6.99
N ARG A 272 -4.62 -10.49 7.18
CA ARG A 272 -5.41 -9.33 6.73
C ARG A 272 -5.56 -9.28 5.21
N PHE A 273 -4.49 -9.61 4.49
CA PHE A 273 -4.54 -9.76 3.03
C PHE A 273 -5.54 -10.85 2.64
N MET A 274 -5.41 -12.06 3.19
CA MET A 274 -6.31 -13.18 2.86
C MET A 274 -7.77 -12.84 3.18
N TRP A 275 -8.03 -12.17 4.32
CA TRP A 275 -9.37 -11.73 4.70
C TRP A 275 -10.02 -10.79 3.69
N THR A 276 -9.23 -9.87 3.14
CA THR A 276 -9.70 -8.79 2.28
C THR A 276 -9.81 -9.23 0.83
N TYR A 277 -8.81 -9.97 0.34
CA TYR A 277 -8.58 -10.16 -1.09
C TYR A 277 -8.73 -11.61 -1.58
N ALA A 278 -8.73 -12.60 -0.67
CA ALA A 278 -8.84 -14.02 -1.05
C ALA A 278 -9.81 -14.82 -0.14
N PRO A 279 -11.04 -14.33 0.12
CA PRO A 279 -12.01 -15.01 0.98
C PRO A 279 -12.48 -16.38 0.43
N GLU A 280 -12.27 -16.64 -0.86
CA GLU A 280 -12.54 -17.91 -1.53
C GLU A 280 -11.43 -18.95 -1.30
N ARG A 281 -10.23 -18.53 -0.89
CA ARG A 281 -9.09 -19.44 -0.63
C ARG A 281 -9.07 -19.95 0.79
N ILE A 282 -9.40 -19.09 1.75
CA ILE A 282 -9.46 -19.41 3.17
C ILE A 282 -10.71 -18.79 3.74
N SER A 283 -11.53 -19.60 4.42
CA SER A 283 -12.77 -19.11 4.99
C SER A 283 -12.52 -18.02 6.04
N LYS A 284 -13.44 -17.05 6.13
CA LYS A 284 -13.38 -15.99 7.14
C LYS A 284 -13.30 -16.53 8.57
N GLU A 285 -14.00 -17.62 8.85
CA GLU A 285 -13.94 -18.25 10.17
C GLU A 285 -12.57 -18.87 10.45
N ARG A 286 -11.94 -19.51 9.46
CA ARG A 286 -10.58 -20.05 9.61
C ARG A 286 -9.54 -18.94 9.86
N LEU A 287 -9.69 -17.78 9.21
CA LEU A 287 -8.84 -16.61 9.44
C LEU A 287 -9.05 -16.00 10.83
N ARG A 288 -10.30 -15.90 11.30
CA ARG A 288 -10.61 -15.49 12.67
C ARG A 288 -9.93 -16.39 13.70
N GLN A 289 -10.04 -17.70 13.55
CA GLN A 289 -9.35 -18.66 14.42
C GLN A 289 -7.84 -18.42 14.46
N SER A 290 -7.22 -18.12 13.31
CA SER A 290 -5.78 -17.80 13.23
C SER A 290 -5.46 -16.49 13.95
N MET A 291 -6.28 -15.45 13.77
CA MET A 291 -6.11 -14.16 14.42
C MET A 291 -6.27 -14.27 15.94
N ARG A 292 -7.16 -15.14 16.44
CA ARG A 292 -7.33 -15.42 17.88
C ARG A 292 -6.09 -16.04 18.54
N ILE A 293 -5.19 -16.68 17.79
CA ILE A 293 -3.91 -17.20 18.31
C ILE A 293 -3.04 -16.04 18.78
N LEU A 294 -3.04 -14.94 18.04
CA LEU A 294 -2.24 -13.75 18.35
C LEU A 294 -2.72 -12.98 19.57
N LEU A 295 -3.86 -13.33 20.17
CA LEU A 295 -4.24 -12.80 21.47
C LEU A 295 -3.26 -13.26 22.57
N GLU A 296 -2.55 -14.38 22.38
CA GLU A 296 -1.46 -14.85 23.28
C GLU A 296 -0.16 -14.04 23.12
N ARG A 297 -0.16 -12.97 22.31
CA ARG A 297 0.99 -12.07 22.07
C ARG A 297 0.66 -10.68 22.59
N PRO A 298 0.99 -10.34 23.86
CA PRO A 298 0.65 -9.06 24.45
C PRO A 298 1.09 -7.86 23.59
N GLU A 299 2.25 -7.96 22.93
CA GLU A 299 2.81 -6.94 22.06
C GLU A 299 2.03 -6.69 20.76
N LEU A 300 1.08 -7.56 20.42
CA LEU A 300 0.18 -7.44 19.26
C LEU A 300 -1.31 -7.35 19.66
N ALA A 301 -1.65 -7.59 20.92
CA ALA A 301 -3.02 -7.79 21.36
C ALA A 301 -3.95 -6.60 21.05
N ASP A 302 -3.48 -5.35 21.13
CA ASP A 302 -4.30 -4.18 20.80
C ASP A 302 -4.68 -4.12 19.31
N LEU A 303 -3.74 -4.49 18.43
CA LEU A 303 -3.96 -4.61 16.99
C LEU A 303 -4.91 -5.78 16.67
N VAL A 304 -4.69 -6.93 17.32
CA VAL A 304 -5.50 -8.14 17.13
C VAL A 304 -6.94 -7.91 17.57
N VAL A 305 -7.16 -7.33 18.75
CA VAL A 305 -8.51 -6.97 19.24
C VAL A 305 -9.21 -6.02 18.27
N THR A 306 -8.48 -5.05 17.70
CA THR A 306 -9.02 -4.13 16.71
C THR A 306 -9.44 -4.86 15.43
N ASP A 307 -8.63 -5.81 14.95
CA ASP A 307 -8.96 -6.61 13.77
C ASP A 307 -10.14 -7.55 14.04
N LEU A 308 -10.19 -8.22 15.19
CA LEU A 308 -11.29 -9.09 15.58
C LEU A 308 -12.62 -8.31 15.66
N ALA A 309 -12.60 -7.07 16.17
CA ALA A 309 -13.77 -6.19 16.14
C ALA A 309 -14.22 -5.89 14.68
N ARG A 310 -13.28 -5.51 13.81
CA ARG A 310 -13.57 -5.24 12.38
C ARG A 310 -14.07 -6.49 11.65
N TRP A 311 -13.54 -7.64 12.04
CA TRP A 311 -13.89 -8.94 11.48
C TRP A 311 -15.16 -9.49 12.10
N HIS A 312 -15.83 -8.76 13.00
CA HIS A 312 -17.04 -9.16 13.68
C HIS A 312 -16.91 -10.52 14.38
N ASP A 313 -15.74 -10.75 14.98
CA ASP A 313 -15.46 -11.97 15.72
C ASP A 313 -15.89 -11.83 17.18
N TRP A 314 -17.19 -11.98 17.43
CA TRP A 314 -17.78 -11.78 18.75
C TRP A 314 -17.59 -12.96 19.70
N SER A 315 -17.02 -14.08 19.23
CA SER A 315 -16.82 -15.26 20.09
C SER A 315 -15.77 -15.03 21.17
N VAL A 316 -15.01 -13.94 21.10
CA VAL A 316 -13.94 -13.62 22.08
C VAL A 316 -14.38 -12.68 23.19
N VAL A 317 -15.65 -12.26 23.25
CA VAL A 317 -16.15 -11.28 24.25
C VAL A 317 -15.71 -11.65 25.68
N ASP A 318 -15.96 -12.88 26.12
CA ASP A 318 -15.62 -13.35 27.47
C ASP A 318 -14.09 -13.37 27.67
N ARG A 319 -13.35 -13.93 26.70
CA ARG A 319 -11.88 -13.98 26.75
C ARG A 319 -11.25 -12.60 26.84
N LEU A 320 -11.79 -11.59 26.14
CA LEU A 320 -11.26 -10.24 26.21
C LEU A 320 -11.51 -9.59 27.57
N MET A 321 -12.60 -9.94 28.25
CA MET A 321 -12.82 -9.48 29.63
C MET A 321 -11.82 -10.15 30.58
N ASP A 322 -11.60 -11.46 30.45
CA ASP A 322 -10.60 -12.18 31.25
C ASP A 322 -9.20 -11.53 31.07
N MET A 323 -8.80 -11.27 29.82
CA MET A 323 -7.55 -10.58 29.50
C MET A 323 -7.47 -9.17 30.08
N TYR A 324 -8.59 -8.45 30.25
CA TYR A 324 -8.58 -7.09 30.79
C TYR A 324 -8.03 -7.04 32.23
N ASP A 325 -8.26 -8.11 32.99
CA ASP A 325 -7.90 -8.22 34.40
C ASP A 325 -6.52 -8.87 34.63
N GLU A 326 -5.90 -9.42 33.57
CA GLU A 326 -4.58 -10.04 33.63
C GLU A 326 -3.44 -9.00 33.62
N GLU A 327 -2.43 -9.23 34.45
CA GLU A 327 -1.29 -8.30 34.62
C GLU A 327 -0.50 -8.11 33.32
N GLU A 328 -0.29 -9.18 32.57
CA GLU A 328 0.46 -9.20 31.30
C GLU A 328 -0.19 -8.33 30.22
N TYR A 329 -1.52 -8.21 30.24
CA TYR A 329 -2.31 -7.40 29.30
C TYR A 329 -2.73 -6.05 29.88
N SER A 330 -2.24 -5.69 31.08
CA SER A 330 -2.53 -4.40 31.73
C SER A 330 -1.74 -3.23 31.12
N ILE A 331 -1.76 -3.14 29.79
CA ILE A 331 -1.18 -2.09 28.96
C ILE A 331 -2.31 -1.15 28.51
N PRO A 332 -2.15 0.20 28.62
CA PRO A 332 -3.24 1.13 28.31
C PRO A 332 -3.79 1.03 26.88
N SER A 333 -2.99 0.66 25.88
CA SER A 333 -3.47 0.46 24.50
C SER A 333 -4.38 -0.75 24.39
N ILE A 334 -4.01 -1.88 25.00
CA ILE A 334 -4.79 -3.13 25.00
C ILE A 334 -6.13 -2.91 25.70
N LYS A 335 -6.11 -2.35 26.92
CA LYS A 335 -7.35 -2.05 27.66
C LYS A 335 -8.31 -1.17 26.85
N ARG A 336 -7.80 -0.10 26.22
CA ARG A 336 -8.63 0.73 25.34
C ARG A 336 -9.13 -0.04 24.10
N ALA A 337 -8.34 -0.93 23.52
CA ALA A 337 -8.77 -1.74 22.38
C ALA A 337 -9.92 -2.68 22.78
N ILE A 338 -9.84 -3.33 23.95
CA ILE A 338 -10.90 -4.18 24.51
C ILE A 338 -12.19 -3.36 24.75
N VAL A 339 -12.10 -2.18 25.38
CA VAL A 339 -13.27 -1.32 25.54
C VAL A 339 -13.89 -0.95 24.19
N ARG A 340 -13.06 -0.62 23.19
CA ARG A 340 -13.55 -0.30 21.84
C ARG A 340 -14.21 -1.50 21.17
N PHE A 341 -13.69 -2.71 21.38
CA PHE A 341 -14.33 -3.92 20.93
C PHE A 341 -15.74 -4.05 21.52
N PHE A 342 -15.90 -3.86 22.84
CA PHE A 342 -17.22 -3.91 23.48
C PHE A 342 -18.16 -2.80 22.98
N LEU A 343 -17.67 -1.58 22.75
CA LEU A 343 -18.44 -0.47 22.17
C LEU A 343 -18.95 -0.76 20.75
N VAL A 344 -18.25 -1.61 19.98
CA VAL A 344 -18.73 -2.09 18.67
C VAL A 344 -19.71 -3.25 18.88
N ALA A 345 -19.34 -4.24 19.69
CA ALA A 345 -20.11 -5.46 19.92
C ALA A 345 -21.50 -5.19 20.54
N GLU A 346 -21.63 -4.24 21.47
CA GLU A 346 -22.92 -3.89 22.10
C GLU A 346 -23.96 -3.35 21.10
N LYS A 347 -23.50 -2.84 19.94
CA LYS A 347 -24.34 -2.23 18.92
C LYS A 347 -24.77 -3.22 17.84
N VAL A 348 -24.30 -4.47 17.92
CA VAL A 348 -24.65 -5.51 16.97
C VAL A 348 -26.13 -5.83 17.13
N LYS A 349 -26.87 -5.68 16.04
CA LYS A 349 -28.30 -5.97 16.00
C LYS A 349 -28.56 -7.45 15.72
N PRO A 350 -29.74 -7.97 16.08
CA PRO A 350 -30.17 -9.29 15.64
C PRO A 350 -30.17 -9.39 14.10
N GLU A 351 -30.00 -10.61 13.57
CA GLU A 351 -30.06 -10.85 12.12
C GLU A 351 -31.47 -10.59 11.54
N ASP A 352 -32.51 -10.90 12.32
CA ASP A 352 -33.91 -10.60 12.01
C ASP A 352 -34.38 -9.38 12.82
N GLU A 353 -35.09 -8.40 12.23
CA GLU A 353 -35.51 -7.17 12.93
C GLU A 353 -36.34 -7.40 14.21
N GLU A 354 -36.98 -8.56 14.34
CA GLU A 354 -37.77 -8.99 15.50
C GLU A 354 -37.06 -10.07 16.35
N GLY A 355 -35.83 -10.43 16.01
CA GLY A 355 -35.04 -11.45 16.71
C GLY A 355 -34.48 -10.98 18.05
N PRO A 356 -34.07 -11.91 18.93
CA PRO A 356 -33.41 -11.57 20.20
C PRO A 356 -32.05 -10.92 19.94
N THR A 357 -31.65 -9.99 20.81
CA THR A 357 -30.30 -9.42 20.81
C THR A 357 -29.26 -10.55 20.86
N PRO A 358 -28.21 -10.51 20.03
CA PRO A 358 -27.16 -11.52 20.09
C PRO A 358 -26.53 -11.59 21.48
N GLU A 359 -26.33 -12.79 22.02
CA GLU A 359 -25.76 -13.01 23.38
C GLU A 359 -24.45 -12.22 23.58
N ALA A 360 -23.60 -12.20 22.56
CA ALA A 360 -22.33 -11.47 22.61
C ALA A 360 -22.51 -9.95 22.74
N ALA A 361 -23.59 -9.37 22.19
CA ALA A 361 -23.91 -7.96 22.32
C ALA A 361 -24.44 -7.64 23.73
N GLU A 362 -25.26 -8.52 24.32
CA GLU A 362 -25.71 -8.39 25.71
C GLU A 362 -24.52 -8.44 26.68
N LYS A 363 -23.65 -9.46 26.53
CA LYS A 363 -22.42 -9.59 27.33
C LYS A 363 -21.49 -8.39 27.18
N ALA A 364 -21.30 -7.88 25.96
CA ALA A 364 -20.48 -6.70 25.73
C ALA A 364 -21.05 -5.46 26.45
N ALA A 365 -22.37 -5.28 26.45
CA ALA A 365 -23.03 -4.20 27.18
C ALA A 365 -22.84 -4.34 28.70
N ASP A 366 -22.96 -5.56 29.23
CA ASP A 366 -22.76 -5.85 30.65
C ASP A 366 -21.30 -5.60 31.08
N TYR A 367 -20.32 -6.05 30.31
CA TYR A 367 -18.91 -5.79 30.59
C TYR A 367 -18.56 -4.31 30.46
N LEU A 368 -19.13 -3.60 29.48
CA LEU A 368 -18.93 -2.16 29.36
C LEU A 368 -19.52 -1.42 30.57
N ALA A 369 -20.67 -1.85 31.09
CA ALA A 369 -21.25 -1.30 32.31
C ALA A 369 -20.34 -1.53 33.53
N GLN A 370 -19.80 -2.74 33.68
CA GLN A 370 -18.83 -3.06 34.73
C GLN A 370 -17.57 -2.19 34.63
N LEU A 371 -17.02 -2.02 33.43
CA LEU A 371 -15.83 -1.19 33.21
C LEU A 371 -16.10 0.30 33.44
N ARG A 372 -17.32 0.80 33.19
CA ARG A 372 -17.70 2.18 33.55
C ARG A 372 -17.69 2.42 35.05
N GLU A 373 -17.92 1.37 35.86
CA GLU A 373 -17.84 1.44 37.31
C GLU A 373 -16.39 1.27 37.81
N ASN A 374 -15.69 0.25 37.29
CA ASN A 374 -14.39 -0.19 37.82
C ASN A 374 -13.19 0.55 37.21
N ASP A 375 -13.28 0.99 35.95
CA ASP A 375 -12.23 1.74 35.24
C ASP A 375 -12.81 2.85 34.33
N PRO A 376 -13.48 3.85 34.93
CA PRO A 376 -14.16 4.91 34.18
C PRO A 376 -13.23 5.75 33.30
N GLU A 377 -11.96 5.89 33.67
CA GLU A 377 -11.00 6.69 32.92
C GLU A 377 -10.61 6.02 31.60
N THR A 378 -10.35 4.70 31.61
CA THR A 378 -10.08 3.95 30.37
C THR A 378 -11.28 4.01 29.43
N VAL A 379 -12.50 3.82 29.95
CA VAL A 379 -13.72 3.88 29.13
C VAL A 379 -13.88 5.25 28.48
N LYS A 380 -13.75 6.33 29.26
CA LYS A 380 -13.85 7.70 28.75
C LYS A 380 -12.79 7.99 27.67
N GLN A 381 -11.58 7.49 27.83
CA GLN A 381 -10.53 7.63 26.81
C GLN A 381 -10.84 6.85 25.53
N ALA A 382 -11.38 5.63 25.66
CA ALA A 382 -11.80 4.81 24.53
C ALA A 382 -12.92 5.49 23.73
N GLU A 383 -13.95 6.01 24.41
CA GLU A 383 -15.11 6.70 23.81
C GLU A 383 -14.73 8.01 23.11
N ARG A 384 -13.80 8.80 23.67
CA ARG A 384 -13.41 10.12 23.14
C ARG A 384 -12.96 10.09 21.68
N PHE A 385 -12.34 9.00 21.24
CA PHE A 385 -11.83 8.83 19.89
C PHE A 385 -12.61 7.78 19.08
N PHE A 386 -13.70 7.24 19.65
CA PHE A 386 -14.47 6.17 19.03
C PHE A 386 -15.34 6.64 17.86
N PHE A 387 -15.80 7.90 17.89
CA PHE A 387 -16.70 8.48 16.89
C PHE A 387 -16.01 9.46 15.92
N VAL A 388 -14.68 9.51 15.91
CA VAL A 388 -13.89 10.49 15.11
C VAL A 388 -13.36 9.89 13.80
N ASN A 389 -13.66 8.63 13.48
CA ASN A 389 -13.27 7.98 12.23
C ASN A 389 -14.48 7.50 11.44
#